data_AF-A0A2D9TXA7-F1
#
_entry.id   AF-A0A2D9TXA7-F1
#
_cell.length_a   1.000
_cell.length_b   1.000
_cell.length_c   1.000
_cell.angle_alpha   90.00
_cell.angle_beta   90.00
_cell.angle_gamma   90.00
#
_symmetry.space_group_name_H-M   'P 1'
#
loop_
_entity.id
_entity.type
_entity.pdbx_description
1 polymer ?
#
loop_
_entity_poly.entity_id
_entity_poly.type
_entity_poly.pdbx_seq_one_letter_code
_entity_poly.pdbx_strand_id
1 'polypeptide(L)'
;MSFSDKLADARKSYPFETWAARFGRGLDQYTPENVGLAKAIMDNLIVSLLAVGDEASDEVKISLIKESVEALNDLHNQVNRELIETGEREELCCLLDVITEAVGLDADVYGVSVGIGSEWRDW
;
A
#
# COMPACT_ATOMS: atom_id res chain seq x y z
N MET A 1 -11.86 -1.84 -18.39
CA MET A 1 -10.40 -1.80 -18.16
C MET A 1 -9.93 -3.22 -17.90
N SER A 2 -8.77 -3.60 -18.42
CA SER A 2 -8.17 -4.90 -18.11
C SER A 2 -7.64 -4.93 -16.66
N PHE A 3 -7.40 -6.11 -16.11
CA PHE A 3 -6.74 -6.31 -14.83
C PHE A 3 -5.44 -5.49 -14.71
N SER A 4 -4.60 -5.52 -15.75
CA SER A 4 -3.36 -4.76 -15.78
C SER A 4 -3.58 -3.25 -15.84
N ASP A 5 -4.63 -2.77 -16.51
CA ASP A 5 -4.94 -1.34 -16.56
C ASP A 5 -5.40 -0.83 -15.20
N LYS A 6 -6.25 -1.60 -14.49
CA LYS A 6 -6.73 -1.24 -13.15
C LYS A 6 -5.57 -1.13 -12.15
N LEU A 7 -4.64 -2.09 -12.17
CA LEU A 7 -3.44 -2.05 -11.32
C LEU A 7 -2.47 -0.93 -11.72
N ALA A 8 -2.36 -0.60 -13.01
CA ALA A 8 -1.58 0.54 -13.46
C ALA A 8 -2.20 1.87 -13.02
N ASP A 9 -3.53 1.97 -12.99
CA ASP A 9 -4.25 3.15 -12.51
C ASP A 9 -4.05 3.38 -11.00
N ALA A 10 -3.93 2.32 -10.20
CA ALA A 10 -3.60 2.43 -8.78
C ALA A 10 -2.24 3.13 -8.53
N ARG A 11 -1.29 3.07 -9.47
CA ARG A 11 -0.02 3.82 -9.36
C ARG A 11 -0.20 5.32 -9.47
N LYS A 12 -1.28 5.78 -10.10
CA LYS A 12 -1.56 7.23 -10.28
C LYS A 12 -2.05 7.87 -8.98
N SER A 13 -2.54 7.08 -8.03
CA SER A 13 -2.97 7.55 -6.71
C SER A 13 -1.89 7.43 -5.64
N TYR A 14 -0.63 7.20 -6.02
CA TYR A 14 0.47 7.09 -5.06
C TYR A 14 0.69 8.40 -4.29
N PRO A 15 0.71 8.36 -2.94
CA PRO A 15 0.89 9.56 -2.12
C PRO A 15 2.37 9.94 -1.93
N PHE A 16 3.31 9.11 -2.42
CA PHE A 16 4.73 9.20 -2.09
C PHE A 16 5.42 10.48 -2.57
N GLU A 17 4.99 11.08 -3.68
CA GLU A 17 5.52 12.39 -4.08
C GLU A 17 5.18 13.48 -3.05
N THR A 18 3.96 13.45 -2.53
CA THR A 18 3.51 14.35 -1.46
C THR A 18 4.31 14.11 -0.18
N TRP A 19 4.57 12.85 0.16
CA TRP A 19 5.38 12.50 1.35
C TRP A 19 6.80 13.03 1.21
N ALA A 20 7.46 12.76 0.09
CA ALA A 20 8.83 13.24 -0.17
C ALA A 20 8.93 14.77 -0.10
N ALA A 21 7.89 15.50 -0.57
CA ALA A 21 7.86 16.96 -0.48
C ALA A 21 7.82 17.50 0.96
N ARG A 22 7.40 16.69 1.94
CA ARG A 22 7.37 17.08 3.35
C ARG A 22 8.76 17.08 4.01
N PHE A 23 9.71 16.32 3.50
CA PHE A 23 11.11 16.39 3.94
C PHE A 23 11.67 17.80 3.80
N GLY A 24 11.42 18.45 2.65
CA GLY A 24 11.81 19.84 2.41
C GLY A 24 11.11 20.87 3.32
N ARG A 25 10.12 20.44 4.12
CA ARG A 25 9.40 21.25 5.10
C ARG A 25 9.85 20.96 6.54
N GLY A 26 10.90 20.16 6.73
CA GLY A 26 11.47 19.83 8.05
C GLY A 26 10.86 18.61 8.73
N LEU A 27 10.14 17.75 7.98
CA LEU A 27 9.69 16.45 8.47
C LEU A 27 10.70 15.36 8.09
N ASP A 28 11.70 15.17 8.96
CA ASP A 28 12.88 14.34 8.74
C ASP A 28 12.56 12.84 8.54
N GLN A 29 11.39 12.36 8.99
CA GLN A 29 10.96 10.99 8.76
C GLN A 29 10.71 10.67 7.27
N TYR A 30 10.40 11.68 6.45
CA TYR A 30 10.08 11.51 5.02
C TYR A 30 11.30 11.62 4.11
N THR A 31 12.47 11.17 4.57
CA THR A 31 13.68 11.14 3.73
C THR A 31 13.39 10.48 2.38
N PRO A 32 14.10 10.87 1.30
CA PRO A 32 13.96 10.22 0.00
C PRO A 32 14.15 8.70 0.06
N GLU A 33 14.98 8.22 1.00
CA GLU A 33 15.19 6.80 1.25
C GLU A 33 13.94 6.14 1.85
N ASN A 34 13.41 6.67 2.96
CA ASN A 34 12.24 6.11 3.65
C ASN A 34 11.01 6.09 2.75
N VAL A 35 10.75 7.19 2.04
CA VAL A 35 9.64 7.29 1.10
C VAL A 35 9.86 6.39 -0.12
N GLY A 36 11.11 6.26 -0.58
CA GLY A 36 11.49 5.34 -1.64
C GLY A 36 11.22 3.88 -1.28
N LEU A 37 11.52 3.48 -0.04
CA LEU A 37 11.23 2.14 0.48
C LEU A 37 9.71 1.87 0.54
N ALA A 38 8.93 2.81 1.08
CA ALA A 38 7.47 2.69 1.13
C ALA A 38 6.87 2.53 -0.28
N LYS A 39 7.35 3.35 -1.24
CA LYS A 39 6.97 3.25 -2.65
C LYS A 39 7.34 1.90 -3.24
N ALA A 40 8.56 1.41 -2.98
CA ALA A 40 9.04 0.14 -3.51
C ALA A 40 8.20 -1.05 -3.01
N ILE A 41 7.73 -1.02 -1.76
CA ILE A 41 6.82 -2.04 -1.23
C ILE A 41 5.52 -2.09 -2.06
N MET A 42 4.90 -0.93 -2.33
CA MET A 42 3.68 -0.87 -3.14
C MET A 42 3.91 -1.21 -4.62
N ASP A 43 5.06 -0.84 -5.18
CA ASP A 43 5.43 -1.23 -6.54
C ASP A 43 5.59 -2.75 -6.65
N ASN A 44 6.24 -3.37 -5.65
CA ASN A 44 6.44 -4.81 -5.57
C ASN A 44 5.11 -5.55 -5.44
N LEU A 45 4.15 -5.05 -4.64
CA LEU A 45 2.80 -5.59 -4.58
C LEU A 45 2.17 -5.66 -5.98
N ILE A 46 2.19 -4.55 -6.71
CA ILE A 46 1.60 -4.49 -8.05
C ILE A 46 2.31 -5.43 -9.02
N VAL A 47 3.64 -5.49 -8.99
CA VAL A 47 4.42 -6.40 -9.84
C VAL A 47 4.07 -7.86 -9.53
N SER A 48 3.97 -8.24 -8.25
CA SER A 48 3.61 -9.59 -7.84
C SER A 48 2.19 -9.95 -8.25
N LEU A 49 1.22 -9.03 -8.09
CA LEU A 49 -0.16 -9.23 -8.54
C LEU A 49 -0.26 -9.40 -10.07
N LEU A 50 0.50 -8.60 -10.83
CA LEU A 50 0.60 -8.76 -12.28
C LEU A 50 1.22 -10.10 -12.67
N ALA A 51 2.21 -10.59 -11.91
CA ALA A 51 2.90 -11.83 -12.19
C ALA A 51 2.03 -13.07 -11.93
N VAL A 52 1.21 -13.06 -10.85
CA VAL A 52 0.27 -14.16 -10.57
C VAL A 52 -0.96 -14.11 -11.49
N GLY A 53 -1.32 -12.91 -11.97
CA GLY A 53 -2.40 -12.69 -12.94
C GLY A 53 -3.81 -12.72 -12.33
N ASP A 54 -4.80 -12.42 -13.17
CA ASP A 54 -6.21 -12.25 -12.75
C ASP A 54 -6.84 -13.58 -12.27
N GLU A 55 -6.42 -14.70 -12.85
CA GLU A 55 -6.92 -16.05 -12.54
C GLU A 55 -6.31 -16.65 -11.26
N ALA A 56 -5.39 -15.94 -10.59
CA ALA A 56 -4.89 -16.37 -9.30
C ALA A 56 -6.02 -16.43 -8.27
N SER A 57 -5.96 -17.38 -7.34
CA SER A 57 -6.98 -17.51 -6.31
C SER A 57 -6.97 -16.31 -5.36
N ASP A 58 -8.12 -16.07 -4.72
CA ASP A 58 -8.28 -14.99 -3.75
C ASP A 58 -7.25 -15.12 -2.63
N GLU A 59 -6.96 -16.33 -2.15
CA GLU A 59 -5.96 -16.56 -1.10
C GLU A 59 -4.55 -16.10 -1.52
N VAL A 60 -4.16 -16.31 -2.78
CA VAL A 60 -2.86 -15.87 -3.30
C VAL A 60 -2.81 -14.33 -3.34
N LYS A 61 -3.86 -13.70 -3.86
CA LYS A 61 -3.96 -12.23 -3.94
C LYS A 61 -3.94 -11.59 -2.55
N ILE A 62 -4.71 -12.16 -1.61
CA ILE A 62 -4.75 -11.73 -0.21
C ILE A 62 -3.38 -11.88 0.45
N SER A 63 -2.66 -12.99 0.22
CA SER A 63 -1.31 -13.19 0.78
C SER A 63 -0.35 -12.09 0.34
N LEU A 64 -0.38 -11.73 -0.95
CA LEU A 64 0.49 -10.67 -1.49
C LEU A 64 0.17 -9.29 -0.88
N ILE A 65 -1.12 -8.98 -0.73
CA ILE A 65 -1.55 -7.73 -0.07
C ILE A 65 -1.08 -7.72 1.39
N LYS A 66 -1.30 -8.81 2.11
CA LYS A 66 -0.88 -8.97 3.50
C LYS A 66 0.64 -8.78 3.66
N GLU A 67 1.44 -9.48 2.86
CA GLU A 67 2.91 -9.37 2.90
C GLU A 67 3.38 -7.92 2.69
N SER A 68 2.65 -7.15 1.88
CA SER A 68 2.95 -5.74 1.64
C SER A 68 2.59 -4.86 2.84
N VAL A 69 1.48 -5.14 3.52
CA VAL A 69 1.11 -4.44 4.77
C VAL A 69 2.11 -4.74 5.88
N GLU A 70 2.53 -6.00 6.03
CA GLU A 70 3.55 -6.40 7.01
C GLU A 70 4.90 -5.73 6.71
N ALA A 71 5.30 -5.63 5.43
CA ALA A 71 6.50 -4.88 5.04
C ALA A 71 6.42 -3.38 5.38
N LEU A 72 5.21 -2.78 5.27
CA LEU A 72 4.99 -1.39 5.71
C LEU A 72 5.08 -1.25 7.23
N ASN A 73 4.57 -2.22 8.00
CA ASN A 73 4.74 -2.25 9.47
C ASN A 73 6.23 -2.29 9.84
N ASP A 74 7.00 -3.15 9.18
CA ASP A 74 8.44 -3.27 9.43
C ASP A 74 9.18 -1.97 9.11
N LEU A 75 8.89 -1.35 7.96
CA LEU A 75 9.46 -0.06 7.60
C LEU A 75 9.11 1.01 8.64
N HIS A 76 7.84 1.10 9.03
CA HIS A 76 7.38 2.04 10.06
C HIS A 76 8.12 1.83 11.39
N ASN A 77 8.33 0.58 11.81
CA ASN A 77 9.09 0.28 13.02
C ASN A 77 10.57 0.66 12.92
N GLN A 78 11.20 0.50 11.74
CA GLN A 78 12.60 0.86 11.50
C GLN A 78 12.85 2.37 11.55
N VAL A 79 11.85 3.18 11.22
CA VAL A 79 11.92 4.65 11.17
C VAL A 79 11.28 5.29 12.42
N ASN A 80 11.52 4.67 13.58
CA ASN A 80 11.06 5.12 14.90
C ASN A 80 9.54 5.28 15.03
N ARG A 81 8.75 4.63 14.18
CA ARG A 81 7.28 4.70 14.17
C ARG A 81 6.70 6.09 13.83
N GLU A 82 7.43 6.88 13.05
CA GLU A 82 7.01 8.25 12.68
C GLU A 82 6.62 8.39 11.20
N LEU A 83 6.86 7.38 10.36
CA LEU A 83 6.63 7.48 8.91
C LEU A 83 5.15 7.42 8.53
N ILE A 84 4.36 6.65 9.27
CA ILE A 84 2.94 6.40 8.94
C ILE A 84 2.12 6.96 10.10
N GLU A 85 1.64 8.18 9.95
CA GLU A 85 0.74 8.82 10.91
C GLU A 85 -0.71 8.74 10.38
N THR A 86 -1.63 9.48 11.00
CA THR A 86 -3.06 9.42 10.65
C THR A 86 -3.33 9.68 9.16
N GLY A 87 -2.63 10.63 8.54
CA GLY A 87 -2.84 10.99 7.13
C GLY A 87 -2.31 9.92 6.18
N GLU A 88 -1.09 9.45 6.42
CA GLU A 88 -0.43 8.42 5.60
C GLU A 88 -1.18 7.10 5.70
N ARG A 89 -1.69 6.80 6.90
CA ARG A 89 -2.55 5.64 7.15
C ARG A 89 -3.78 5.66 6.25
N GLU A 90 -4.47 6.79 6.17
CA GLU A 90 -5.68 6.93 5.35
C GLU A 90 -5.36 6.80 3.87
N GLU A 91 -4.27 7.43 3.41
CA GLU A 91 -3.81 7.32 2.02
C GLU A 91 -3.42 5.88 1.64
N LEU A 92 -2.72 5.16 2.54
CA LEU A 92 -2.33 3.76 2.35
C LEU A 92 -3.54 2.83 2.34
N CYS A 93 -4.47 2.98 3.29
CA CYS A 93 -5.70 2.19 3.32
C CYS A 93 -6.50 2.38 2.02
N CYS A 94 -6.74 3.63 1.60
CA CYS A 94 -7.44 3.90 0.35
C CYS A 94 -6.72 3.29 -0.86
N LEU A 95 -5.39 3.34 -0.90
CA LEU A 95 -4.61 2.74 -1.98
C LEU A 95 -4.74 1.21 -1.99
N LEU A 96 -4.69 0.57 -0.82
CA LEU A 96 -4.87 -0.89 -0.67
C LEU A 96 -6.28 -1.33 -1.09
N ASP A 97 -7.31 -0.54 -0.77
CA ASP A 97 -8.69 -0.84 -1.18
C ASP A 97 -8.84 -0.77 -2.69
N VAL A 98 -8.29 0.28 -3.33
CA VAL A 98 -8.27 0.40 -4.80
C VAL A 98 -7.56 -0.81 -5.44
N ILE A 99 -6.45 -1.28 -4.86
CA ILE A 99 -5.73 -2.46 -5.36
C ILE A 99 -6.58 -3.73 -5.16
N THR A 100 -7.26 -3.86 -4.03
CA THR A 100 -8.12 -5.00 -3.68
C THR A 100 -9.27 -5.14 -4.67
N GLU A 101 -9.99 -4.04 -4.92
CA GLU A 101 -11.04 -3.98 -5.93
C GLU A 101 -10.50 -4.23 -7.35
N ALA A 102 -9.30 -3.74 -7.66
CA ALA A 102 -8.68 -3.94 -8.95
C ALA A 102 -8.42 -5.42 -9.27
N VAL A 103 -8.11 -6.23 -8.25
CA VAL A 103 -7.86 -7.67 -8.38
C VAL A 103 -9.10 -8.54 -8.20
N GLY A 104 -10.29 -7.92 -8.11
CA GLY A 104 -11.58 -8.59 -8.05
C GLY A 104 -12.01 -9.04 -6.66
N LEU A 105 -11.32 -8.60 -5.61
CA LEU A 105 -11.70 -8.84 -4.22
C LEU A 105 -12.64 -7.72 -3.74
N ASP A 106 -13.51 -8.06 -2.78
CA ASP A 106 -14.42 -7.10 -2.15
C ASP A 106 -13.74 -6.48 -0.92
N ALA A 107 -13.30 -5.23 -1.02
CA ALA A 107 -12.62 -4.52 0.06
C ALA A 107 -13.52 -4.34 1.30
N ASP A 108 -14.84 -4.24 1.13
CA ASP A 108 -15.80 -4.02 2.22
C ASP A 108 -15.98 -5.25 3.13
N VAL A 109 -15.52 -6.42 2.68
CA VAL A 109 -15.54 -7.67 3.47
C VAL A 109 -14.39 -7.71 4.49
N TYR A 110 -13.38 -6.87 4.32
CA TYR A 110 -12.20 -6.83 5.17
C TYR A 110 -12.18 -5.59 6.04
N GLY A 111 -11.89 -5.74 7.32
CA GLY A 111 -11.76 -4.62 8.24
C GLY A 111 -13.08 -4.04 8.72
N VAL A 112 -13.14 -3.65 9.99
CA VAL A 112 -14.24 -2.82 10.48
C VAL A 112 -13.94 -1.39 10.04
N SER A 113 -14.54 -0.94 8.93
CA SER A 113 -14.59 0.44 8.40
C SER A 113 -13.40 1.01 7.61
N VAL A 114 -12.29 0.28 7.42
CA VAL A 114 -11.10 0.81 6.70
C VAL A 114 -10.40 -0.23 5.80
N GLY A 115 -11.16 -1.19 5.29
CA GLY A 115 -10.72 -2.13 4.26
C GLY A 115 -9.62 -3.11 4.66
N ILE A 116 -9.03 -3.78 3.68
CA ILE A 116 -8.11 -4.91 3.87
C ILE A 116 -6.83 -4.54 4.63
N GLY A 117 -6.38 -3.29 4.50
CA GLY A 117 -5.19 -2.80 5.22
C GLY A 117 -5.37 -2.82 6.74
N SER A 118 -6.61 -2.73 7.23
CA SER A 118 -6.90 -2.70 8.66
C SER A 118 -6.79 -4.06 9.36
N GLU A 119 -6.75 -5.17 8.61
CA GLU A 119 -6.61 -6.52 9.17
C GLU A 119 -5.20 -6.78 9.72
N TRP A 120 -4.16 -6.15 9.15
CA TRP A 120 -2.76 -6.49 9.45
C TRP A 120 -1.87 -5.29 9.78
N ARG A 121 -2.38 -4.05 9.77
CA ARG A 121 -1.56 -2.87 10.10
C ARG A 121 -1.28 -2.74 11.60
N ASP A 122 -0.06 -2.31 11.92
CA ASP A 122 0.39 -1.98 13.28
C ASP A 122 0.62 -0.46 13.51
N TRP A 123 0.32 0.34 12.48
CA TRP A 123 0.38 1.81 12.40
C TRP A 123 -1.02 2.41 12.31
#